data_AF-A0A7C3YX88-F1
#
_entry.id   AF-A0A7C3YX88-F1
#
_cell.length_a   1.000
_cell.length_b   1.000
_cell.length_c   1.000
_cell.angle_alpha   90.00
_cell.angle_beta   90.00
_cell.angle_gamma   90.00
#
_symmetry.space_group_name_H-M   'P 1'
#
loop_
_entity.id
_entity.type
_entity.pdbx_description
1 polymer ?
#
loop_
_entity_poly.entity_id
_entity_poly.type
_entity_poly.pdbx_seq_one_letter_code
_entity_poly.pdbx_strand_id
1 'polypeptide(L)'
;FVDEITSIGKRKGLRVISYAPTTVRKFICGDGWADKRTLSEVIVSKYPELKVYLTQDRAWKERYHQNMFDAVALGLMALSTGYEET
;
A
#
# COMPACT_ATOMS: atom_id res chain seq x y z
N PHE A 1 -5.18 16.50 -0.59
CA PHE A 1 -4.13 15.48 -0.46
C PHE A 1 -3.89 14.70 -1.76
N VAL A 2 -4.86 13.96 -2.31
CA VAL A 2 -4.64 13.21 -3.58
C VAL A 2 -4.36 14.14 -4.77
N ASP A 3 -5.10 15.23 -4.89
CA ASP A 3 -4.89 16.22 -5.97
C ASP A 3 -3.51 16.88 -5.89
N GLU A 4 -3.00 17.06 -4.67
CA GLU A 4 -1.68 17.63 -4.42
C GLU A 4 -0.57 16.66 -4.85
N ILE A 5 -0.67 15.38 -4.47
CA ILE A 5 0.26 14.33 -4.91
C ILE A 5 0.24 14.22 -6.45
N THR A 6 -0.96 14.24 -7.04
CA THR A 6 -1.13 14.20 -8.50
C THR A 6 -0.52 15.41 -9.18
N SER A 7 -0.74 16.61 -8.65
CA SER A 7 -0.18 17.86 -9.17
C SER A 7 1.35 17.87 -9.07
N ILE A 8 1.93 17.44 -7.95
CA ILE A 8 3.38 17.30 -7.78
C ILE A 8 3.95 16.29 -8.77
N GLY A 9 3.32 15.12 -8.90
CA GLY A 9 3.75 14.08 -9.84
C GLY A 9 3.75 14.58 -11.29
N LYS A 10 2.66 15.22 -11.73
CA LYS A 10 2.54 15.83 -13.07
C LYS A 10 3.60 16.92 -13.30
N ARG A 11 3.81 17.83 -12.34
CA ARG A 11 4.85 18.87 -12.44
C ARG A 11 6.26 18.30 -12.56
N LYS A 12 6.51 17.12 -11.99
CA LYS A 12 7.78 16.40 -12.09
C LYS A 12 7.88 15.48 -13.32
N GLY A 13 6.89 15.47 -14.21
CA GLY A 13 6.89 14.60 -15.39
C GLY A 13 6.72 13.11 -15.06
N LEU A 14 6.18 12.78 -13.87
CA LEU A 14 5.94 11.40 -13.46
C LEU A 14 4.58 10.91 -13.96
N ARG A 15 4.52 9.65 -14.42
CA ARG A 15 3.25 8.95 -14.66
C ARG A 15 2.57 8.70 -13.31
N VAL A 16 1.41 9.30 -13.10
CA VAL A 16 0.60 9.12 -11.87
C VAL A 16 -0.54 8.17 -12.15
N ILE A 17 -0.55 7.03 -11.46
CA ILE A 17 -1.62 6.04 -11.49
C ILE A 17 -2.27 6.01 -10.10
N SER A 18 -3.59 5.92 -10.05
CA SER A 18 -4.36 5.86 -8.81
C SER A 18 -5.21 4.60 -8.77
N TYR A 19 -5.23 3.93 -7.62
CA TYR A 19 -6.00 2.72 -7.40
C TYR A 19 -7.03 2.95 -6.30
N ALA A 20 -8.22 2.36 -6.45
CA ALA A 20 -9.19 2.32 -5.36
C ALA A 20 -8.65 1.43 -4.22
N PRO A 21 -8.78 1.82 -2.94
CA PRO A 21 -8.28 1.03 -1.82
C PRO A 21 -8.81 -0.42 -1.80
N THR A 22 -10.07 -0.62 -2.19
CA THR A 22 -10.70 -1.94 -2.29
C THR A 22 -10.05 -2.81 -3.37
N THR A 23 -9.56 -2.20 -4.46
CA THR A 23 -8.84 -2.92 -5.53
C THR A 23 -7.47 -3.37 -5.03
N VAL A 24 -6.74 -2.49 -4.34
CA VAL A 24 -5.44 -2.81 -3.73
C VAL A 24 -5.59 -3.95 -2.71
N ARG A 25 -6.59 -3.86 -1.83
CA ARG A 25 -6.89 -4.90 -0.83
C ARG A 25 -7.28 -6.22 -1.47
N LYS A 26 -8.14 -6.20 -2.48
CA LYS A 26 -8.50 -7.41 -3.23
C LYS A 26 -7.29 -8.05 -3.89
N PHE A 27 -6.39 -7.25 -4.46
CA PHE A 27 -5.16 -7.73 -5.09
C PHE A 27 -4.20 -8.36 -4.07
N ILE A 28 -3.98 -7.72 -2.91
CA ILE A 28 -3.01 -8.20 -1.91
C ILE A 28 -3.58 -9.33 -1.06
N CYS A 29 -4.79 -9.17 -0.54
CA CYS A 29 -5.41 -10.05 0.46
C CYS A 29 -6.39 -11.06 -0.14
N GLY A 30 -6.74 -10.94 -1.42
CA GLY A 30 -7.84 -11.71 -2.02
C GLY A 30 -9.24 -11.19 -1.67
N ASP A 31 -9.35 -10.22 -0.76
CA ASP A 31 -10.60 -9.60 -0.30
C ASP A 31 -10.48 -8.07 -0.28
N GLY A 32 -11.41 -7.40 -0.98
CA GLY A 32 -11.46 -5.94 -1.05
C GLY A 32 -11.92 -5.27 0.24
N TRP A 33 -12.54 -6.04 1.16
CA TRP A 33 -13.03 -5.57 2.45
C TRP A 33 -12.07 -5.89 3.61
N ALA A 34 -10.95 -6.55 3.32
CA ALA A 34 -9.92 -6.86 4.31
C ALA A 34 -9.51 -5.60 5.09
N ASP A 35 -9.34 -5.70 6.41
CA ASP A 35 -8.95 -4.56 7.21
C ASP A 35 -7.44 -4.24 7.07
N LYS A 36 -7.00 -3.13 7.67
CA LYS A 36 -5.59 -2.70 7.60
C LYS A 36 -4.64 -3.67 8.29
N ARG A 37 -5.11 -4.39 9.32
CA ARG A 37 -4.30 -5.35 10.06
C ARG A 37 -4.06 -6.58 9.21
N THR A 38 -5.10 -7.16 8.62
CA THR A 38 -5.00 -8.27 7.67
C THR A 38 -4.06 -7.92 6.52
N LEU A 39 -4.18 -6.72 5.94
CA LEU A 39 -3.26 -6.26 4.89
C LEU A 39 -1.81 -6.22 5.38
N SER A 40 -1.56 -5.71 6.58
CA SER A 40 -0.22 -5.64 7.18
C SER A 40 0.36 -7.04 7.40
N GLU A 41 -0.45 -7.98 7.92
CA GLU A 41 -0.05 -9.37 8.16
C GLU A 41 0.29 -10.10 6.84
N VAL A 42 -0.50 -9.89 5.79
CA VAL A 42 -0.22 -10.45 4.45
C VAL A 42 1.05 -9.86 3.83
N ILE A 43 1.34 -8.57 4.05
CA ILE A 43 2.61 -7.99 3.58
C ILE A 43 3.79 -8.58 4.36
N VAL A 44 3.69 -8.68 5.68
CA VAL A 44 4.76 -9.24 6.52
C VAL A 44 5.04 -10.71 6.20
N SER A 45 4.04 -11.49 5.78
CA SER A 45 4.27 -12.87 5.33
C SER A 45 5.11 -12.95 4.05
N LYS A 46 5.07 -11.92 3.21
CA LYS A 46 5.90 -11.78 2.00
C LYS A 46 7.25 -11.10 2.27
N TYR A 47 7.29 -10.16 3.22
CA TYR A 47 8.45 -9.35 3.58
C TYR A 47 8.69 -9.41 5.11
N PRO A 48 9.29 -10.50 5.62
CA PRO A 48 9.45 -10.72 7.06
C PRO A 48 10.25 -9.63 7.78
N GLU A 49 11.14 -8.92 7.08
CA GLU A 49 11.90 -7.78 7.58
C GLU A 49 11.01 -6.62 8.07
N LEU A 50 9.78 -6.52 7.55
CA LEU A 50 8.81 -5.50 7.96
C LEU A 50 8.06 -5.86 9.26
N LYS A 51 8.26 -7.05 9.81
CA LYS A 51 7.57 -7.52 11.02
C LYS A 51 7.74 -6.59 12.21
N VAL A 52 8.89 -5.89 12.30
CA VAL A 52 9.15 -4.90 13.36
C VAL A 52 8.10 -3.79 13.41
N TYR A 53 7.43 -3.50 12.29
CA TYR A 53 6.42 -2.45 12.18
C TYR A 53 4.98 -2.95 12.40
N LEU A 54 4.77 -4.27 12.49
CA LEU A 54 3.44 -4.89 12.55
C LEU A 54 2.72 -4.60 13.88
N THR A 55 3.45 -4.69 14.99
CA THR A 55 2.94 -4.44 16.34
C THR A 55 3.81 -3.41 17.01
N GLN A 56 3.19 -2.43 17.68
CA GLN A 56 3.88 -1.37 18.37
C GLN A 56 3.26 -1.12 19.73
N ASP A 57 4.07 -0.66 20.69
CA ASP A 57 3.62 -0.43 22.07
C ASP A 57 2.50 0.60 22.20
N ARG A 58 2.31 1.44 21.17
CA ARG A 58 1.30 2.51 21.16
C ARG A 58 0.44 2.42 19.91
N ALA A 59 -0.88 2.47 20.09
CA ALA A 59 -1.86 2.39 19.00
C ALA A 59 -1.68 3.47 17.90
N TRP A 60 -1.12 4.65 18.21
CA TRP A 60 -0.84 5.65 17.19
C TRP A 60 0.34 5.27 16.30
N LYS A 61 1.36 4.57 16.85
CA LYS A 61 2.48 4.05 16.06
C LYS A 61 1.99 2.93 15.15
N GLU A 62 1.15 2.05 15.67
CA GLU A 62 0.54 0.97 14.88
C GLU A 62 -0.27 1.54 13.71
N ARG A 63 -1.13 2.53 13.95
CA ARG A 63 -1.87 3.22 12.87
C ARG A 63 -0.96 3.91 11.85
N TYR A 64 0.14 4.51 12.31
CA TYR A 64 1.13 5.11 11.42
C TYR A 64 1.76 4.04 10.51
N HIS A 65 2.16 2.91 11.06
CA HIS A 65 2.74 1.81 10.27
C HIS A 65 1.72 1.08 9.40
N GLN A 66 0.44 1.02 9.78
CA GLN A 66 -0.62 0.54 8.89
C GLN A 66 -0.72 1.37 7.60
N ASN A 67 -0.50 2.69 7.66
CA ASN A 67 -0.42 3.52 6.45
C ASN A 67 0.86 3.25 5.64
N MET A 68 1.97 2.93 6.30
CA MET A 68 3.20 2.48 5.62
C MET A 68 2.95 1.16 4.87
N PHE A 69 2.25 0.20 5.48
CA PHE A 69 1.84 -1.04 4.83
C PHE A 69 0.89 -0.79 3.64
N ASP A 70 -0.07 0.13 3.74
CA ASP A 70 -0.91 0.54 2.59
C ASP A 70 -0.05 1.10 1.43
N ALA A 71 1.01 1.86 1.73
CA ALA A 71 1.93 2.38 0.72
C ALA A 71 2.76 1.27 0.04
N VAL A 72 3.23 0.28 0.80
CA VAL A 72 3.91 -0.91 0.26
C VAL A 72 2.95 -1.69 -0.66
N ALA A 73 1.72 -1.93 -0.23
CA ALA A 73 0.69 -2.59 -1.03
C ALA A 73 0.45 -1.90 -2.38
N LEU A 74 0.33 -0.56 -2.38
CA LEU A 74 0.20 0.23 -3.60
C LEU A 74 1.39 0.04 -4.55
N GLY A 75 2.62 0.06 -4.00
CA GLY A 75 3.84 -0.19 -4.79
C GLY A 75 3.86 -1.57 -5.43
N LEU A 76 3.48 -2.61 -4.67
CA LEU A 76 3.41 -3.99 -5.17
C LEU A 76 2.38 -4.15 -6.29
N MET A 77 1.19 -3.56 -6.12
CA MET A 77 0.17 -3.58 -7.16
C MET A 77 0.65 -2.87 -8.43
N ALA A 78 1.23 -1.67 -8.29
CA ALA A 78 1.73 -0.91 -9.42
C ALA A 78 2.86 -1.62 -10.19
N LEU A 79 3.76 -2.32 -9.47
CA LEU A 79 4.79 -3.14 -10.08
C LEU A 79 4.16 -4.30 -10.87
N SER A 80 3.20 -5.02 -10.29
CA SER A 80 2.55 -6.15 -10.95
C SER A 80 1.80 -5.76 -12.21
N THR A 81 1.08 -4.64 -12.21
CA THR A 81 0.33 -4.15 -13.39
C THR A 81 1.25 -3.54 -14.44
N GLY A 82 2.44 -3.07 -14.05
CA GLY A 82 3.42 -2.50 -14.97
C GLY A 82 4.12 -3.53 -15.85
N TYR A 83 4.17 -4.79 -15.44
CA TYR A 83 4.72 -5.90 -16.24
C TYR A 83 3.77 -6.39 -17.35
N GLU A 84 2.50 -5.97 -17.36
CA GLU A 84 1.53 -6.36 -18.40
C GLU A 84 1.54 -5.40 -19.61
N GLU A 85 2.24 -4.26 -19.52
CA GLU A 85 2.37 -3.25 -20.59
C GLU A 85 3.68 -3.35 -21.40
N THR A 86 4.52 -4.38 -21.17
CA THR A 86 5.77 -4.66 -21.92
C THR A 86 5.71 -6.00 -22.63
#